data_AF-A0A3D0RZ78-F1
#
_entry.id   AF-A0A3D0RZ78-F1
#
_cell.length_a   1.000
_cell.length_b   1.000
_cell.length_c   1.000
_cell.angle_alpha   90.00
_cell.angle_beta   90.00
_cell.angle_gamma   90.00
#
_symmetry.space_group_name_H-M   'P 1'
#
loop_
_entity.id
_entity.type
_entity.pdbx_description
1 polymer ?
#
loop_
_entity_poly.entity_id
_entity_poly.type
_entity_poly.pdbx_seq_one_letter_code
_entity_poly.pdbx_strand_id
1 'polypeptide(L)'
;MATSRSLPNVVTLADPRPGTVVGVAPGSRLRLRLRSGIGASRWHLADRPGNLLPLFSGDSELSFLVFDGAPATLRLERRNARSQAVREVRELRIEVCDADELAAAGRRSA
;
A
#
# COMPACT_ATOMS: atom_id res chain seq x y z
N MET A 1 -30.46 -13.77 -9.68
CA MET A 1 -29.41 -13.48 -8.68
C MET A 1 -28.85 -12.10 -8.97
N ALA A 2 -29.20 -11.10 -8.14
CA ALA A 2 -28.58 -9.78 -8.24
C ALA A 2 -27.18 -9.89 -7.64
N THR A 3 -26.14 -9.82 -8.47
CA THR A 3 -24.77 -9.63 -7.97
C THR A 3 -24.71 -8.23 -7.39
N SER A 4 -24.77 -8.13 -6.06
CA SER A 4 -24.50 -6.88 -5.37
C SER A 4 -23.09 -6.45 -5.76
N ARG A 5 -23.00 -5.42 -6.59
CA ARG A 5 -21.73 -4.88 -7.07
C ARG A 5 -21.13 -4.07 -5.92
N SER A 6 -20.52 -4.78 -4.98
CA SER A 6 -19.74 -4.13 -3.91
C SER A 6 -18.62 -3.34 -4.61
N LEU A 7 -18.63 -2.03 -4.42
CA LEU A 7 -17.55 -1.19 -4.94
C LEU A 7 -16.24 -1.64 -4.26
N PRO A 8 -15.13 -1.74 -4.99
CA PRO A 8 -13.87 -2.14 -4.40
C PRO A 8 -13.53 -1.21 -3.23
N ASN A 9 -13.32 -1.77 -2.05
CA ASN A 9 -12.92 -1.02 -0.87
C ASN A 9 -11.57 -0.33 -1.14
N VAL A 10 -11.44 0.95 -0.80
CA VAL A 10 -10.20 1.71 -1.01
C VAL A 10 -9.59 2.06 0.34
N VAL A 11 -8.50 1.38 0.68
CA VAL A 11 -7.70 1.67 1.87
C VAL A 11 -6.62 2.67 1.51
N THR A 12 -6.62 3.85 2.13
CA THR A 12 -5.64 4.90 1.84
C THR A 12 -4.72 5.13 3.05
N LEU A 13 -3.41 5.02 2.84
CA LEU A 13 -2.39 5.39 3.82
C LEU A 13 -1.72 6.70 3.39
N ALA A 14 -1.80 7.72 4.25
CA ALA A 14 -1.14 9.00 4.05
C ALA A 14 0.20 9.02 4.81
N ASP A 15 1.29 9.18 4.06
CA ASP A 15 2.69 9.18 4.51
C ASP A 15 3.00 8.16 5.62
N PRO A 16 2.73 6.87 5.40
CA PRO A 16 2.89 5.84 6.43
C PRO A 16 4.34 5.76 6.93
N ARG A 17 4.50 5.60 8.25
CA ARG A 17 5.80 5.45 8.89
C ARG A 17 6.41 4.08 8.57
N PRO A 18 7.74 3.93 8.55
CA PRO A 18 8.38 2.61 8.53
C PRO A 18 7.81 1.71 9.63
N GLY A 19 7.58 0.44 9.31
CA GLY A 19 7.01 -0.55 10.22
C GLY A 19 5.48 -0.51 10.34
N THR A 20 4.79 0.37 9.60
CA THR A 20 3.32 0.38 9.56
C THR A 20 2.79 -0.98 9.11
N VAL A 21 1.89 -1.56 9.92
CA VAL A 21 1.14 -2.77 9.58
C VAL A 21 -0.27 -2.35 9.14
N VAL A 22 -0.76 -2.89 8.04
CA VAL A 22 -2.10 -2.62 7.54
C VAL A 22 -2.80 -3.92 7.16
N GLY A 23 -3.98 -4.13 7.74
CA GLY A 23 -4.92 -5.15 7.30
C GLY A 23 -5.68 -4.65 6.07
N VAL A 24 -5.75 -5.46 5.02
CA VAL A 24 -6.48 -5.12 3.80
C VAL A 24 -7.19 -6.36 3.27
N ALA A 25 -8.46 -6.24 2.89
CA ALA A 25 -9.20 -7.37 2.34
C ALA A 25 -8.80 -7.68 0.88
N PRO A 26 -8.82 -8.95 0.46
CA PRO A 26 -8.66 -9.31 -0.95
C PRO A 26 -9.64 -8.53 -1.85
N GLY A 27 -9.19 -8.14 -3.04
CA GLY A 27 -9.97 -7.35 -3.99
C GLY A 27 -10.05 -5.85 -3.65
N SER A 28 -9.52 -5.41 -2.51
CA SER A 28 -9.43 -3.99 -2.17
C SER A 28 -8.33 -3.28 -2.96
N ARG A 29 -8.47 -1.97 -3.11
CA ARG A 29 -7.41 -1.08 -3.60
C ARG A 29 -6.66 -0.50 -2.41
N LEU A 30 -5.37 -0.79 -2.30
CA LEU A 30 -4.46 -0.11 -1.39
C LEU A 30 -3.87 1.12 -2.11
N ARG A 31 -4.07 2.31 -1.55
CA ARG A 31 -3.49 3.57 -2.04
C ARG A 31 -2.52 4.13 -1.02
N LEU A 32 -1.30 4.43 -1.46
CA LEU A 32 -0.29 5.11 -0.67
C LEU A 32 -0.10 6.52 -1.19
N ARG A 33 -0.33 7.53 -0.34
CA ARG A 33 -0.04 8.92 -0.65
C ARG A 33 1.22 9.32 0.11
N LEU A 34 2.33 9.41 -0.59
CA LEU A 34 3.65 9.64 -0.04
C LEU A 34 3.96 11.13 -0.09
N ARG A 35 4.68 11.64 0.91
CA ARG A 35 5.11 13.03 0.86
C ARG A 35 6.01 13.28 -0.35
N SER A 36 5.71 14.36 -1.06
CA SER A 36 6.60 14.94 -2.06
C SER A 36 7.81 15.51 -1.33
N GLY A 37 8.91 14.78 -1.29
CA GLY A 37 10.10 15.31 -0.66
C GLY A 37 10.78 16.38 -1.52
N ILE A 38 11.60 17.22 -0.90
CA ILE A 38 12.33 18.30 -1.59
C ILE A 38 13.37 17.69 -2.55
N GLY A 39 13.44 18.21 -3.78
CA GLY A 39 14.43 17.84 -4.80
C GLY A 39 14.01 16.76 -5.80
N ALA A 40 14.97 16.27 -6.60
CA ALA A 40 14.74 15.32 -7.70
C ALA A 40 14.55 13.86 -7.26
N SER A 41 14.44 13.58 -5.96
CA SER A 41 14.26 12.21 -5.48
C SER A 41 12.80 11.78 -5.53
N ARG A 42 12.56 10.54 -5.98
CA ARG A 42 11.24 9.94 -6.15
C ARG A 42 11.13 8.63 -5.40
N TRP A 43 9.90 8.26 -5.05
CA TRP A 43 9.61 6.99 -4.42
C TRP A 43 9.52 5.90 -5.48
N HIS A 44 10.15 4.77 -5.20
CA HIS A 44 10.17 3.60 -6.05
C HIS A 44 9.79 2.38 -5.23
N LEU A 45 9.08 1.46 -5.86
CA LEU A 45 8.88 0.13 -5.34
C LEU A 45 10.19 -0.65 -5.49
N ALA A 46 10.77 -1.12 -4.38
CA ALA A 46 12.01 -1.90 -4.43
C ALA A 46 11.75 -3.32 -4.94
N ASP A 47 10.71 -3.96 -4.40
CA ASP A 47 10.30 -5.32 -4.73
C ASP A 47 8.80 -5.40 -4.97
N ARG A 48 8.36 -6.39 -5.77
CA ARG A 48 6.94 -6.66 -6.02
C ARG A 48 6.46 -7.82 -5.15
N PRO A 49 5.82 -7.56 -4.00
CA PRO A 49 5.24 -8.62 -3.20
C PRO A 49 4.10 -9.32 -3.96
N GLY A 50 4.03 -10.65 -3.85
CA GLY A 50 3.14 -11.49 -4.69
C GLY A 50 1.64 -11.26 -4.48
N ASN A 51 1.25 -10.68 -3.34
CA ASN A 51 -0.15 -10.35 -3.01
C ASN A 51 -0.55 -8.92 -3.44
N LEU A 52 0.35 -8.14 -4.06
CA LEU A 52 0.05 -6.79 -4.54
C LEU A 52 0.34 -6.67 -6.03
N LEU A 53 -0.69 -6.28 -6.78
CA LEU A 53 -0.53 -5.90 -8.18
C LEU A 53 -0.51 -4.36 -8.31
N PRO A 54 0.60 -3.75 -8.75
CA PRO A 54 0.63 -2.30 -8.99
C PRO A 54 -0.40 -1.89 -10.05
N LEU A 55 -1.26 -0.95 -9.69
CA LEU A 55 -2.24 -0.31 -10.59
C LEU A 55 -1.79 1.07 -11.05
N PHE A 56 -1.06 1.79 -10.20
CA PHE A 56 -0.56 3.14 -10.49
C PHE A 56 0.75 3.38 -9.75
N SER A 57 1.69 4.07 -10.41
CA SER A 57 2.95 4.52 -9.83
C SER A 57 3.28 5.92 -10.32
N GLY A 58 3.17 6.90 -9.44
CA GLY A 58 3.56 8.30 -9.66
C GLY A 58 4.47 8.82 -8.55
N ASP A 59 4.88 10.09 -8.67
CA ASP A 59 5.89 10.69 -7.79
C ASP A 59 5.55 10.70 -6.30
N SER A 60 4.26 10.84 -5.99
CA SER A 60 3.72 10.95 -4.62
C SER A 60 2.55 9.99 -4.36
N GLU A 61 2.20 9.16 -5.33
CA GLU A 61 1.10 8.20 -5.17
C GLU A 61 1.47 6.86 -5.79
N LEU A 62 1.25 5.79 -5.02
CA LEU A 62 1.30 4.42 -5.48
C LEU A 62 -0.06 3.79 -5.19
N SER A 63 -0.56 2.93 -6.08
CA SER A 63 -1.75 2.15 -5.76
C SER A 63 -1.67 0.73 -6.28
N PHE A 64 -2.29 -0.18 -5.55
CA PHE A 64 -2.21 -1.62 -5.75
C PHE A 64 -3.60 -2.25 -5.64
N LEU A 65 -3.84 -3.30 -6.42
CA LEU A 65 -4.89 -4.26 -6.16
C LEU A 65 -4.34 -5.33 -5.21
N VAL A 66 -5.06 -5.62 -4.14
CA VAL A 66 -4.68 -6.62 -3.15
C VAL A 66 -5.29 -7.97 -3.52
N PHE A 67 -4.47 -9.01 -3.54
CA PHE A 67 -4.88 -10.40 -3.72
C PHE A 67 -4.75 -11.16 -2.40
N ASP A 68 -5.45 -12.29 -2.34
CA ASP A 68 -5.27 -13.23 -1.23
C ASP A 68 -3.84 -13.80 -1.22
N GLY A 69 -3.36 -14.17 -0.04
CA GLY A 69 -2.02 -14.73 0.15
C GLY A 69 -1.39 -14.42 1.49
N ALA A 70 -0.16 -14.91 1.67
CA ALA A 70 0.62 -14.69 2.88
C ALA A 70 0.91 -13.19 3.11
N PRO A 71 1.06 -12.75 4.38
CA PRO A 71 1.52 -11.41 4.68
C PRO A 71 2.80 -11.06 3.94
N ALA A 72 2.88 -9.82 3.44
CA ALA A 72 4.00 -9.39 2.61
C ALA A 72 4.56 -8.05 3.06
N THR A 73 5.87 -7.87 2.85
CA THR A 73 6.55 -6.60 3.09
C THR A 73 6.56 -5.78 1.82
N LEU A 74 5.97 -4.59 1.87
CA LEU A 74 6.04 -3.58 0.83
C LEU A 74 7.21 -2.64 1.12
N ARG A 75 8.30 -2.78 0.36
CA ARG A 75 9.50 -1.95 0.50
C ARG A 75 9.52 -0.83 -0.54
N LEU A 76 9.55 0.40 -0.06
CA LEU A 76 9.64 1.62 -0.85
C LEU A 76 10.99 2.30 -0.63
N GLU A 77 11.59 2.77 -1.71
CA GLU A 77 12.87 3.47 -1.66
C GLU A 77 12.75 4.83 -2.32
N ARG A 78 13.20 5.87 -1.62
CA ARG A 78 13.31 7.20 -2.18
C ARG A 78 14.67 7.36 -2.82
N ARG A 79 14.75 7.34 -4.15
CA ARG A 79 16.01 7.39 -4.91
C ARG A 79 16.17 8.72 -5.62
N ASN A 80 17.41 9.19 -5.75
CA ASN A 80 17.71 10.32 -6.63
C ASN A 80 17.62 9.87 -8.10
N ALA A 81 16.89 10.61 -8.94
CA ALA A 81 16.68 10.22 -10.33
C ALA A 81 17.98 10.07 -11.15
N ARG A 82 19.00 10.89 -10.87
CA ARG A 82 20.28 10.88 -11.61
C ARG A 82 21.28 9.86 -11.06
N SER A 83 21.56 9.92 -9.76
CA SER A 83 22.59 9.06 -9.15
C SER A 83 22.09 7.68 -8.73
N GLN A 84 20.78 7.46 -8.74
CA GLN A 84 20.11 6.26 -8.20
C GLN A 84 20.40 5.98 -6.72
N ALA A 85 21.08 6.90 -6.02
CA ALA A 85 21.38 6.75 -4.60
C ALA A 85 20.09 6.74 -3.78
N VAL A 86 19.94 5.72 -2.93
CA VAL A 86 18.85 5.60 -1.97
C VAL A 86 19.03 6.65 -0.87
N ARG A 87 18.01 7.46 -0.64
CA ARG A 87 17.98 8.51 0.40
C ARG A 87 17.16 8.10 1.61
N GLU A 88 16.14 7.27 1.40
CA GLU A 88 15.23 6.83 2.44
C GLU A 88 14.64 5.48 2.03
N VAL A 89 14.37 4.63 3.02
CA VAL A 89 13.67 3.35 2.87
C VAL A 89 12.45 3.37 3.78
N ARG A 90 11.32 2.85 3.27
CA ARG A 90 10.10 2.62 4.04
C ARG A 90 9.58 1.23 3.78
N GLU A 91 9.48 0.45 4.84
CA GLU A 91 8.90 -0.88 4.79
C GLU A 91 7.56 -0.86 5.50
N LEU A 92 6.54 -1.38 4.83
CA LEU A 92 5.21 -1.62 5.39
C LEU A 92 4.93 -3.10 5.39
N ARG A 93 4.21 -3.59 6.40
CA ARG A 93 3.68 -4.94 6.42
C ARG A 93 2.22 -4.93 5.98
N ILE A 94 1.90 -5.66 4.93
CA ILE A 94 0.54 -5.83 4.44
C ILE A 94 0.05 -7.20 4.92
N GLU A 95 -1.03 -7.19 5.67
CA GLU A 95 -1.73 -8.37 6.14
C GLU A 95 -3.04 -8.47 5.38
N VAL A 96 -3.28 -9.63 4.76
CA VAL A 96 -4.53 -9.86 4.03
C VAL A 96 -5.49 -10.53 5.01
N CYS A 97 -6.56 -9.83 5.36
CA CYS A 97 -7.54 -10.26 6.35
C CYS A 97 -8.93 -10.23 5.73
N ASP A 98 -9.85 -11.06 6.23
CA ASP A 98 -11.21 -11.04 5.72
C ASP A 98 -11.90 -9.69 6.00
N ALA A 99 -12.77 -9.27 5.07
CA ALA A 99 -13.47 -7.99 5.16
C ALA A 99 -14.31 -7.88 6.45
N ASP A 100 -14.86 -8.99 6.92
CA ASP A 100 -15.65 -9.07 8.15
C ASP A 100 -14.77 -8.87 9.40
N GLU A 101 -13.54 -9.38 9.39
CA GLU A 101 -12.56 -9.17 10.47
C GLU A 101 -12.10 -7.71 10.54
N LEU A 102 -11.87 -7.08 9.38
CA LEU A 102 -11.55 -5.66 9.26
C LEU A 102 -12.69 -4.76 9.76
N ALA A 103 -13.94 -5.08 9.40
CA ALA A 103 -15.11 -4.36 9.89
C ALA A 103 -15.34 -4.54 11.40
N ALA A 104 -14.96 -5.69 11.97
CA ALA A 104 -14.97 -5.92 13.41
C ALA A 104 -13.85 -5.13 14.13
N ALA A 105 -12.65 -5.07 13.56
CA ALA A 105 -11.52 -4.31 14.11
C ALA A 105 -11.77 -2.79 14.08
N GLY A 106 -12.32 -2.26 12.99
CA GLY A 106 -12.66 -0.83 12.88
C GLY A 106 -13.68 -0.34 13.90
N ARG A 107 -14.59 -1.22 14.36
CA ARG A 107 -15.60 -0.91 15.39
C ARG A 107 -15.05 -0.89 16.81
N ARG A 108 -13.88 -1.49 17.08
CA ARG A 108 -13.25 -1.52 18.42
C ARG A 108 -12.33 -0.33 18.69
N SER A 109 -12.00 0.45 17.66
CA SER A 109 -11.07 1.57 17.74
C SER A 109 -11.77 2.94 17.66
N ALA A 110 -13.11 2.97 17.78
CA ALA A 110 -13.96 4.16 17.73
C ALA A 110 -14.54 4.47 19.10
#